data_AF-A0A401Q856-F1
#
_entry.id   AF-A0A401Q856-F1
#
_cell.length_a   1.000
_cell.length_b   1.000
_cell.length_c   1.000
_cell.angle_alpha   90.00
_cell.angle_beta   90.00
_cell.angle_gamma   90.00
#
_symmetry.space_group_name_H-M   'P 1'
#
loop_
_entity.id
_entity.type
_entity.pdbx_description
1 polymer ?
#
loop_
_entity_poly.entity_id
_entity_poly.type
_entity_poly.pdbx_seq_one_letter_code
_entity_poly.pdbx_strand_id
1 'polypeptide(L)'
;VLAQNSGYDPQETLVKIQTEYSASGQLLGVNLNTGEPMLAGETGVWDNYNVKKQLLHSCTVIASNILLVDEIMRAGMSSLKG
;
A
#
# COMPACT_ATOMS: atom_id res chain seq x y z
N VAL A 1 -2.84 4.37 5.65
CA VAL A 1 -2.11 5.61 5.27
C VAL A 1 -3.01 6.70 4.70
N LEU A 2 -3.92 6.42 3.75
CA LEU A 2 -4.79 7.46 3.19
C LEU A 2 -5.64 8.18 4.26
N ALA A 3 -6.40 7.43 5.06
CA ALA A 3 -7.20 7.99 6.16
C ALA A 3 -6.34 8.77 7.18
N GLN A 4 -5.18 8.22 7.54
CA GLN A 4 -4.24 8.87 8.46
C GLN A 4 -3.70 10.20 7.92
N ASN A 5 -3.35 10.26 6.63
CA ASN A 5 -2.89 11.50 5.98
C ASN A 5 -4.00 12.56 5.90
N SER A 6 -5.25 12.13 5.85
CA SER A 6 -6.43 12.98 5.92
C SER A 6 -6.85 13.38 7.34
N GLY A 7 -6.13 12.92 8.38
CA GLY A 7 -6.44 13.24 9.77
C GLY A 7 -7.57 12.40 10.39
N TYR A 8 -8.03 11.34 9.71
CA TYR A 8 -9.02 10.40 10.24
C TYR A 8 -8.37 9.19 10.91
N ASP A 9 -9.12 8.52 11.79
CA ASP A 9 -8.68 7.27 12.39
C ASP A 9 -8.61 6.15 11.31
N PRO A 10 -7.41 5.59 11.05
CA PRO A 10 -7.26 4.62 9.98
C PRO A 10 -7.93 3.28 10.26
N GLN A 11 -8.14 2.90 11.52
CA GLN A 11 -8.81 1.65 11.88
C GLN A 11 -10.33 1.80 11.75
N GLU A 12 -10.89 2.91 12.25
CA GLU A 12 -12.33 3.19 12.15
C GLU A 12 -12.77 3.27 10.68
N THR A 13 -12.08 4.08 9.86
CA THR A 13 -12.40 4.20 8.43
C THR A 13 -12.26 2.87 7.69
N LEU A 14 -11.26 2.05 8.03
CA LEU A 14 -11.09 0.73 7.42
C LEU A 14 -12.24 -0.22 7.75
N VAL A 15 -12.71 -0.23 9.00
CA VAL A 15 -13.83 -1.08 9.44
C VAL A 15 -15.11 -0.67 8.72
N LYS A 16 -15.39 0.62 8.57
CA LYS A 16 -16.56 1.12 7.83
C LYS A 16 -16.55 0.62 6.38
N ILE A 17 -15.42 0.77 5.69
CA ILE A 17 -15.27 0.34 4.29
C ILE A 17 -15.44 -1.18 4.16
N GLN A 18 -14.82 -1.97 5.05
CA GLN A 18 -14.93 -3.42 5.00
C GLN A 18 -16.37 -3.90 5.24
N THR A 19 -17.08 -3.22 6.15
CA THR A 19 -18.47 -3.53 6.47
C THR A 19 -19.38 -3.25 5.27
N GLU A 20 -19.24 -2.08 4.66
CA GLU A 20 -20.05 -1.71 3.49
C GLU A 20 -19.70 -2.54 2.26
N TYR A 21 -18.42 -2.88 2.06
CA TYR A 21 -17.98 -3.78 1.01
C TYR A 21 -18.62 -5.16 1.16
N SER A 22 -18.67 -5.68 2.40
CA SER A 22 -19.26 -7.00 2.68
C SER A 22 -20.77 -7.02 2.48
N ALA A 23 -21.44 -5.87 2.64
CA ALA A 23 -22.88 -5.75 2.46
C ALA A 23 -23.29 -5.53 0.99
N SER A 24 -22.56 -4.69 0.25
CA SER A 24 -22.92 -4.29 -1.12
C SER A 24 -22.18 -5.06 -2.22
N GLY A 25 -20.97 -5.57 -1.92
CA GLY A 25 -20.05 -6.14 -2.92
C GLY A 25 -19.47 -5.11 -3.89
N GLN A 26 -19.69 -3.81 -3.66
CA GLN A 26 -19.24 -2.74 -4.56
C GLN A 26 -17.78 -2.38 -4.29
N LEU A 27 -17.07 -1.90 -5.31
CA LEU A 27 -15.68 -1.44 -5.20
C LEU A 27 -15.62 -0.07 -4.52
N LEU A 28 -15.53 -0.10 -3.20
CA LEU A 28 -15.46 1.08 -2.34
C LEU A 28 -14.02 1.54 -2.13
N GLY A 29 -13.85 2.84 -1.96
CA GLY A 29 -12.61 3.52 -1.57
C GLY A 29 -12.82 4.42 -0.36
N VAL A 30 -11.75 5.09 0.06
CA VAL A 30 -11.76 6.05 1.17
C VAL A 30 -12.01 7.46 0.62
N ASN A 31 -13.05 8.15 1.10
CA ASN A 31 -13.19 9.58 0.84
C ASN A 31 -12.28 10.39 1.78
N LEU A 32 -11.34 11.14 1.21
CA LEU A 32 -10.35 11.90 1.97
C LEU A 32 -10.90 13.18 2.62
N ASN A 33 -12.09 13.64 2.23
CA ASN A 33 -12.72 14.85 2.78
C ASN A 33 -13.70 14.56 3.91
N THR A 34 -14.21 13.33 3.98
CA THR A 34 -15.21 12.93 4.99
C THR A 34 -14.74 11.78 5.88
N GLY A 35 -13.76 10.98 5.44
CA GLY A 35 -13.32 9.79 6.16
C GLY A 35 -14.28 8.60 6.02
N GLU A 36 -15.29 8.72 5.16
CA GLU A 36 -16.34 7.73 4.94
C GLU A 36 -16.09 6.91 3.65
N PRO A 37 -16.70 5.71 3.52
CA PRO A 37 -16.64 4.93 2.29
C PRO A 37 -17.28 5.69 1.11
N MET A 38 -16.69 5.56 -0.08
CA MET A 38 -17.26 6.09 -1.32
C MET A 38 -17.02 5.16 -2.50
N LEU A 39 -17.90 5.21 -3.50
CA LEU A 39 -17.72 4.43 -4.73
C LEU A 39 -16.67 5.12 -5.63
N ALA A 40 -15.47 4.52 -5.71
CA ALA A 40 -14.32 5.14 -6.37
C ALA A 40 -14.56 5.40 -7.87
N GLY A 41 -15.31 4.50 -8.53
CA GLY A 41 -15.62 4.63 -9.95
C GLY A 41 -16.52 5.82 -10.29
N GLU A 42 -17.53 6.10 -9.46
CA GLU A 42 -18.46 7.23 -9.65
C GLU A 42 -17.82 8.58 -9.33
N THR A 43 -16.89 8.59 -8.39
CA THR A 43 -16.11 9.79 -8.03
C THR A 43 -14.97 10.08 -9.01
N GLY A 44 -14.78 9.23 -10.03
CA GLY A 44 -13.77 9.40 -11.06
C GLY A 44 -12.34 9.10 -10.59
N VAL A 45 -12.17 8.44 -9.43
CA VAL A 45 -10.86 8.08 -8.88
C VAL A 45 -10.44 6.72 -9.45
N TRP A 46 -9.64 6.77 -10.52
CA TRP A 46 -9.13 5.59 -11.21
C TRP A 46 -7.61 5.53 -11.20
N ASP A 47 -7.08 4.33 -11.02
CA ASP A 47 -5.65 4.03 -11.14
C ASP A 47 -5.37 3.26 -12.43
N ASN A 48 -4.20 3.47 -13.01
CA ASN A 48 -3.76 2.68 -14.16
C ASN A 48 -3.51 1.22 -13.75
N TYR A 49 -4.11 0.29 -14.49
CA TYR A 49 -3.95 -1.15 -14.30
C TYR A 49 -2.47 -1.59 -14.21
N ASN A 50 -1.62 -1.09 -15.11
CA ASN A 50 -0.21 -1.49 -15.15
C ASN A 50 0.55 -1.12 -13.88
N VAL A 51 0.15 -0.02 -13.22
CA VAL A 51 0.76 0.41 -11.95
C VAL A 51 0.46 -0.61 -10.85
N LYS A 52 -0.80 -1.03 -10.70
CA LYS A 52 -1.18 -2.02 -9.69
C LYS A 52 -0.57 -3.40 -9.97
N LYS A 53 -0.56 -3.82 -11.23
CA LYS A 53 0.06 -5.09 -11.66
C LYS A 53 1.55 -5.12 -11.35
N GLN A 54 2.28 -4.08 -11.75
CA GLN A 54 3.72 -4.01 -11.52
C GLN A 54 4.05 -3.89 -10.05
N LEU A 55 3.29 -3.11 -9.28
CA LEU A 55 3.49 -2.94 -7.84
C LEU A 55 3.43 -4.28 -7.11
N LEU A 56 2.40 -5.09 -7.36
CA LEU A 56 2.30 -6.42 -6.74
C LEU A 56 3.46 -7.33 -7.15
N HIS A 57 3.86 -7.28 -8.42
CA HIS A 57 4.95 -8.12 -8.92
C HIS A 57 6.31 -7.72 -8.31
N SER A 58 6.70 -6.45 -8.36
CA SER A 58 8.00 -6.00 -7.85
C SER A 58 8.10 -6.12 -6.34
N CYS A 59 7.05 -5.75 -5.61
CA CYS A 59 7.06 -5.79 -4.15
C CYS A 59 7.18 -7.23 -3.63
N THR A 60 6.49 -8.20 -4.24
CA THR A 60 6.58 -9.61 -3.85
C THR A 60 7.98 -10.17 -4.09
N VAL A 61 8.57 -9.94 -5.25
CA VAL A 61 9.94 -10.41 -5.57
C VAL A 61 10.97 -9.83 -4.60
N ILE A 62 10.94 -8.51 -4.37
CA ILE A 62 11.92 -7.85 -3.48
C ILE A 62 11.71 -8.30 -2.04
N ALA A 63 10.46 -8.33 -1.54
CA ALA A 63 10.18 -8.73 -0.16
C ALA A 63 10.60 -10.19 0.09
N SER A 64 10.30 -11.11 -0.82
CA SER A 64 10.74 -12.50 -0.72
C SER A 64 12.27 -12.61 -0.67
N ASN A 65 12.97 -11.86 -1.53
CA ASN A 65 14.44 -11.88 -1.50
C ASN A 65 15.00 -11.29 -0.20
N ILE A 66 14.40 -10.23 0.34
CA ILE A 66 14.82 -9.66 1.64
C ILE A 66 14.64 -10.68 2.78
N LEU A 67 13.53 -11.43 2.79
CA LEU A 67 13.27 -12.45 3.83
C LEU A 67 14.22 -13.65 3.75
N LEU A 68 14.78 -13.94 2.56
CA LEU A 68 15.73 -15.04 2.35
C LEU A 68 17.19 -14.66 2.66
N VAL A 69 17.50 -13.37 2.80
CA VAL A 69 18.84 -12.92 3.17
C VAL A 69 19.01 -13.06 4.68
N ASP A 70 19.93 -13.94 5.09
CA ASP A 70 20.26 -14.17 6.50
C ASP A 70 21.33 -13.19 7.00
N GLU A 71 22.32 -12.86 6.16
CA GLU A 71 23.41 -11.97 6.53
C GLU A 71 23.74 -10.95 5.42
N ILE A 72 24.08 -9.73 5.85
CA ILE A 72 24.60 -8.67 4.98
C ILE A 72 26.09 -8.48 5.30
N MET A 73 26.96 -8.98 4.45
CA MET A 73 28.41 -8.83 4.61
C MET A 73 28.92 -7.58 3.88
N ARG A 74 29.67 -6.74 4.59
CA ARG A 74 30.42 -5.62 3.98
C ARG A 74 31.91 -5.93 4.03
N ALA A 75 32.50 -6.33 2.90
CA ALA A 75 33.94 -6.55 2.75
C ALA A 75 34.55 -5.49 1.82
N GLY A 76 35.70 -4.94 2.23
CA GLY A 76 36.48 -3.96 1.47
C GLY A 76 37.88 -3.84 2.07
N MET A 77 38.89 -3.59 1.23
CA MET A 77 40.28 -3.49 1.66
C MET A 77 40.54 -2.14 2.35
N SER A 78 40.67 -2.13 3.68
CA SER A 78 41.16 -0.98 4.44
C SER A 78 42.70 -0.88 4.38
N SER A 79 43.31 -0.92 3.20
CA SER A 79 44.75 -0.62 3.07
C SER A 79 45.13 -0.29 1.62
N LEU A 80 45.04 0.99 1.27
CA LEU A 80 46.06 1.64 0.44
C LEU A 80 46.73 2.69 1.34
N LYS A 81 47.58 2.23 2.25
CA LYS A 81 48.71 3.04 2.74
C LYS A 81 49.83 2.84 1.73
N GLY A 82 49.95 3.80 0.82
CA GLY A 82 51.17 4.11 0.08
C GLY A 82 51.50 5.56 0.38
#